data_AF-A0A832LCK5-F1
#
_entry.id   AF-A0A832LCK5-F1
#
_cell.length_a   1.000
_cell.length_b   1.000
_cell.length_c   1.000
_cell.angle_alpha   90.00
_cell.angle_beta   90.00
_cell.angle_gamma   90.00
#
_symmetry.space_group_name_H-M   'P 1'
#
loop_
_entity.id
_entity.type
_entity.pdbx_description
1 polymer ?
#
loop_
_entity_poly.entity_id
_entity_poly.type
_entity_poly.pdbx_seq_one_letter_code
_entity_poly.pdbx_strand_id
1 'polypeptide(L)' 'MTIKQAVINVCERMEPGEEILGYQFYNRVLRELAFSGSKKQPLSGTVLRRFREVRELCGMESSIGISKYRKKEEE' A
#
# COMPACT_ATOMS: atom_id res chain seq x y z
N MET A 1 -0.35 14.46 -6.47
CA MET A 1 -0.55 13.45 -5.40
C MET A 1 0.75 13.15 -4.66
N THR A 2 0.68 12.80 -3.37
CA THR A 2 1.86 12.37 -2.58
C THR A 2 1.99 10.84 -2.55
N ILE A 3 3.18 10.32 -2.24
CA ILE A 3 3.40 8.86 -2.09
C ILE A 3 2.53 8.31 -0.95
N LYS A 4 2.41 9.05 0.16
CA LYS A 4 1.56 8.67 1.30
C LYS A 4 0.09 8.52 0.87
N GLN A 5 -0.43 9.49 0.12
CA GLN A 5 -1.82 9.42 -0.37
C GLN A 5 -2.02 8.26 -1.34
N ALA A 6 -1.07 8.01 -2.24
CA ALA A 6 -1.16 6.87 -3.16
C ALA A 6 -1.17 5.52 -2.41
N VAL A 7 -0.38 5.41 -1.34
CA VAL A 7 -0.40 4.23 -0.45
C VAL A 7 -1.76 4.07 0.21
N ILE A 8 -2.34 5.14 0.76
CA ILE A 8 -3.68 5.11 1.38
C ILE A 8 -4.73 4.66 0.37
N ASN A 9 -4.78 5.29 -0.81
CA ASN A 9 -5.74 4.93 -1.86
C ASN A 9 -5.66 3.44 -2.25
N VAL A 10 -4.46 2.88 -2.38
CA VAL A 10 -4.29 1.45 -2.68
C VAL A 10 -4.79 0.59 -1.53
N CYS A 11 -4.53 0.99 -0.28
CA CYS A 11 -5.01 0.25 0.89
C CYS A 11 -6.53 0.34 1.10
N GLU A 12 -7.16 1.44 0.73
CA GLU A 12 -8.62 1.63 0.82
C GLU A 12 -9.38 0.85 -0.25
N ARG A 13 -8.74 0.59 -1.40
CA ARG A 13 -9.32 -0.23 -2.48
C ARG A 13 -9.20 -1.74 -2.23
N MET A 14 -8.49 -2.17 -1.19
CA MET A 14 -8.41 -3.59 -0.85
C MET A 14 -9.62 -4.00 -0.02
N GLU A 15 -10.21 -5.14 -0.41
CA GLU A 15 -11.35 -5.71 0.31
C GLU A 15 -10.90 -6.34 1.64
N PRO A 16 -11.76 -6.35 2.68
CA PRO A 16 -11.49 -7.04 3.92
C PRO A 16 -11.13 -8.52 3.66
N GLY A 17 -10.03 -8.98 4.24
CA GLY A 17 -9.51 -10.33 4.01
C GLY A 17 -8.61 -10.49 2.77
N GLU A 18 -8.54 -9.50 1.86
CA GLU A 18 -7.66 -9.54 0.68
C GLU A 18 -6.18 -9.52 1.11
N GLU A 19 -5.39 -10.39 0.47
CA GLU A 19 -3.94 -10.45 0.63
C GLU A 19 -3.23 -9.88 -0.61
N ILE A 20 -2.19 -9.10 -0.39
CA ILE A 20 -1.35 -8.55 -1.45
C ILE A 20 0.14 -8.72 -1.14
N LEU A 21 0.92 -9.11 -2.15
CA LEU A 21 2.37 -9.20 -2.03
C LEU A 21 3.00 -7.79 -2.11
N GLY A 22 4.11 -7.56 -1.43
CA GLY A 22 4.71 -6.23 -1.35
C GLY A 22 5.19 -5.68 -2.69
N TYR A 23 5.60 -6.56 -3.63
CA TYR A 23 5.89 -6.12 -5.00
C TYR A 23 4.61 -5.74 -5.77
N GLN A 24 3.49 -6.45 -5.54
CA GLN A 24 2.20 -6.11 -6.13
C GLN A 24 1.68 -4.79 -5.56
N PHE A 25 1.80 -4.61 -4.25
CA PHE A 25 1.46 -3.36 -3.56
C PHE A 25 2.26 -2.20 -4.13
N TYR A 26 3.58 -2.36 -4.24
CA TYR A 26 4.46 -1.38 -4.87
C TYR A 26 4.00 -1.02 -6.30
N ASN A 27 3.70 -2.03 -7.13
CA ASN A 27 3.22 -1.80 -8.49
C ASN A 27 1.85 -1.08 -8.52
N ARG A 28 0.92 -1.41 -7.60
CA ARG A 28 -0.36 -0.71 -7.47
C ARG A 28 -0.14 0.76 -7.09
N VAL A 29 0.77 1.05 -6.16
CA VAL A 29 1.13 2.43 -5.76
C VAL A 29 1.75 3.22 -6.90
N LEU A 30 2.64 2.60 -7.70
CA LEU A 30 3.20 3.24 -8.89
C LEU A 30 2.12 3.57 -9.93
N ARG A 31 1.18 2.64 -10.17
CA ARG A 31 0.05 2.88 -11.08
C ARG A 31 -0.85 4.02 -10.58
N GLU A 32 -1.14 4.06 -9.28
CA GLU A 32 -1.95 5.11 -8.66
C GLU A 32 -1.27 6.49 -8.82
N LEU A 33 0.05 6.56 -8.58
CA LEU A 33 0.84 7.76 -8.83
C LEU A 33 0.77 8.18 -10.30
N ALA A 34 0.97 7.25 -11.24
CA ALA A 34 0.89 7.54 -12.67
C ALA A 34 -0.50 8.02 -13.09
N PHE A 35 -1.57 7.39 -12.59
CA PHE A 35 -2.95 7.76 -12.86
C PHE A 35 -3.28 9.18 -12.37
N SER A 36 -2.70 9.60 -11.25
CA SER A 36 -2.82 10.98 -10.74
C SER A 36 -1.96 12.03 -11.47
N GLY A 37 -1.29 11.66 -12.56
CA GLY A 37 -0.37 12.52 -13.29
C GLY A 37 0.99 12.73 -12.61
N SER A 38 1.32 11.96 -11.58
CA SER A 38 2.60 12.04 -10.88
C SER A 38 3.67 11.19 -11.59
N LYS A 39 4.73 11.84 -12.10
CA LYS A 39 5.90 11.15 -12.69
C LYS A 39 6.88 10.60 -11.64
N LYS A 40 6.52 10.64 -10.35
CA LYS A 40 7.39 10.18 -9.26
C LYS A 40 7.45 8.65 -9.24
N GLN A 41 8.65 8.11 -9.29
CA GLN A 41 8.94 6.69 -9.10
C GLN A 41 9.70 6.50 -7.80
N PRO A 42 9.00 6.48 -6.65
CA PRO A 42 9.66 6.23 -5.36
C PRO A 42 10.26 4.83 -5.33
N LEU A 43 11.39 4.66 -4.63
CA LEU A 43 11.94 3.33 -4.36
C LEU A 43 10.97 2.49 -3.53
N SER A 44 11.02 1.16 -3.70
CA SER A 44 10.19 0.22 -2.92
C SER A 44 10.34 0.43 -1.41
N GLY A 45 11.55 0.72 -0.92
CA GLY A 45 11.79 1.05 0.49
C GLY A 45 11.06 2.32 0.97
N THR A 46 10.92 3.34 0.11
CA THR A 46 10.17 4.55 0.42
C THR A 46 8.68 4.28 0.53
N VAL A 47 8.13 3.48 -0.39
CA VAL A 47 6.72 3.06 -0.35
C VAL A 47 6.45 2.23 0.91
N LEU A 48 7.35 1.31 1.24
CA LEU A 48 7.22 0.44 2.42
C LEU A 48 7.32 1.22 3.73
N ARG A 49 8.18 2.25 3.78
CA ARG A 49 8.22 3.19 4.92
C ARG A 49 6.88 3.94 5.06
N ARG A 50 6.33 4.46 3.96
CA ARG A 50 5.02 5.15 3.99
C ARG A 50 3.88 4.21 4.36
N PHE A 51 3.92 2.97 3.87
CA PHE A 51 2.98 1.92 4.24
C PHE A 51 2.99 1.67 5.75
N ARG A 52 4.16 1.51 6.37
CA ARG A 52 4.25 1.31 7.83
C ARG A 52 3.65 2.46 8.64
N GLU A 53 3.74 3.69 8.15
CA GLU A 53 3.13 4.87 8.80
C GLU A 53 1.60 4.90 8.70
N VAL A 54 1.02 4.27 7.68
CA VAL A 54 -0.43 4.31 7.42
C VAL A 54 -1.12 2.96 7.59
N ARG A 55 -0.39 1.87 7.88
CA ARG A 55 -0.94 0.52 7.99
C ARG A 55 -2.05 0.44 9.03
N GLU A 56 -1.90 1.16 10.15
CA GLU A 56 -2.90 1.19 11.22
C GLU A 56 -4.13 2.00 10.77
N LEU A 57 -3.91 3.12 10.08
CA LEU A 57 -5.00 3.94 9.51
C LEU A 57 -5.82 3.17 8.49
N CYS A 58 -5.19 2.26 7.75
CA CYS A 58 -5.84 1.51 6.68
C CYS A 58 -6.27 0.10 7.11
N GLY A 59 -6.20 -0.24 8.40
CA GLY A 59 -6.58 -1.55 8.92
C GLY A 59 -5.84 -2.70 8.23
N MET A 60 -4.52 -2.60 8.08
CA MET A 60 -3.72 -3.68 7.47
C MET A 60 -2.86 -4.42 8.49
N GLU A 61 -2.78 -5.73 8.28
CA GLU A 61 -1.89 -6.64 8.98
C GLU A 61 -0.72 -7.03 8.07
N SER A 62 0.46 -7.15 8.67
CA SER A 62 1.67 -7.56 7.97
C SER A 62 2.34 -8.67 8.75
N SER A 63 2.50 -9.84 8.14
CA SER A 63 3.29 -10.92 8.76
C SER A 63 4.77 -10.58 8.70
N ILE A 64 5.44 -10.58 9.85
CA ILE A 64 6.87 -10.29 9.97
C ILE A 64 7.63 -11.39 9.21
N GLY A 65 8.33 -11.03 8.13
CA GLY A 65 9.20 -11.93 7.36
C GLY A 65 8.76 -12.21 5.93
N ILE A 66 7.50 -11.93 5.58
CA ILE A 66 7.01 -12.05 4.20
C ILE A 66 6.47 -10.68 3.79
N SER A 67 6.88 -10.18 2.62
CA SER A 67 6.24 -9.04 1.97
C SER A 67 4.81 -9.43 1.55
N LYS A 68 3.95 -9.69 2.52
CA LYS A 68 2.53 -10.00 2.41
C LYS A 68 1.78 -9.06 3.34
N TYR A 69 0.79 -8.38 2.81
CA TYR A 69 -0.06 -7.45 3.52
C TYR A 69 -1.50 -7.93 3.37
N ARG A 70 -2.23 -8.03 4.48
CA ARG A 70 -3.63 -8.44 4.50
C ARG A 70 -4.47 -7.29 5.02
N LYS A 71 -5.62 -7.04 4.40
CA LYS A 71 -6.63 -6.12 4.94
C LYS A 71 -7.36 -6.84 6.08
N LYS A 72 -7.44 -6.21 7.26
CA LYS A 72 -8.22 -6.72 8.39
C LYS A 72 -9.66 -6.96 7.96
N GLU A 73 -10.23 -8.06 8.41
CA GLU A 73 -11.67 -8.28 8.31
C GLU A 73 -12.34 -7.29 9.27
N GLU A 74 -13.36 -6.56 8.80
CA GLU A 74 -14.20 -5.75 9.68
C GLU A 74 -15.07 -6.74 10.50
N GLU A 75 -14.85 -6.82 11.81
CA GLU A 75 -15.71 -7.56 12.75
C GLU A 75 -17.07 -6.90 12.94
#